data_AF-A0A8E2DTM3-F1
#
_entry.id   AF-A0A8E2DTM3-F1
#
_cell.length_a   1.000
_cell.length_b   1.000
_cell.length_c   1.000
_cell.angle_alpha   90.00
_cell.angle_beta   90.00
_cell.angle_gamma   90.00
#
_symmetry.space_group_name_H-M   'P 1'
#
loop_
_entity.id
_entity.type
_entity.pdbx_description
1 polymer ?
#
loop_
_entity_poly.entity_id
_entity_poly.type
_entity_poly.pdbx_seq_one_letter_code
_entity_poly.pdbx_strand_id
1 'polypeptide(L)'
;MRPSPLCLVRVLPRSEVTNALSKLKPLPEPKRSDVPKLNIFQMLQKRKEAMGESYPPNLRIELALSKHDFRGVPLETKRQLREMIKEK
;
A
#
# COMPACT_ATOMS: atom_id res chain seq x y z
N MET A 1 -9.95 21.78 -11.91
CA MET A 1 -9.65 21.92 -10.46
C MET A 1 -10.56 20.98 -9.69
N ARG A 2 -10.05 20.20 -8.73
CA ARG A 2 -10.90 19.40 -7.83
C ARG A 2 -11.23 20.26 -6.60
N PRO A 3 -12.52 20.42 -6.23
CA PRO A 3 -12.87 21.14 -5.00
C PRO A 3 -12.40 20.30 -3.80
N SER A 4 -11.60 20.91 -2.92
CA SER A 4 -11.25 20.33 -1.62
C SER A 4 -12.44 20.44 -0.65
N PRO A 5 -12.62 19.48 0.27
CA PRO A 5 -13.64 19.61 1.31
C PRO A 5 -13.40 20.86 2.17
N LEU A 6 -14.48 21.49 2.62
CA LEU A 6 -14.42 22.66 3.50
C LEU A 6 -13.84 22.26 4.85
N CYS A 7 -12.67 22.80 5.20
CA CYS A 7 -12.09 22.68 6.53
C CYS A 7 -12.78 23.67 7.47
N LEU A 8 -13.77 23.20 8.24
CA LEU A 8 -14.37 23.98 9.31
C LEU A 8 -13.41 24.01 10.50
N VAL A 9 -12.83 25.18 10.79
CA VAL A 9 -11.95 25.39 11.94
C VAL A 9 -12.76 25.93 13.10
N ARG A 10 -12.78 25.21 14.23
CA ARG A 10 -13.39 25.70 15.46
C ARG A 10 -12.37 26.56 16.22
N VAL A 11 -12.62 27.86 16.29
CA VAL A 11 -11.83 28.77 17.12
C VAL A 11 -12.31 28.68 18.56
N LEU A 12 -11.43 28.29 19.48
CA LEU A 12 -11.72 28.20 20.91
C LEU A 12 -10.90 29.25 21.68
N PRO A 13 -11.46 29.86 22.74
CA PRO A 13 -10.71 30.75 23.61
C PRO A 13 -9.61 29.98 24.35
N ARG A 14 -8.47 30.64 24.62
CA ARG A 14 -7.29 30.01 25.23
C ARG A 14 -7.59 29.35 26.59
N SER A 15 -8.56 29.86 27.34
CA SER A 15 -9.03 29.32 28.63
C SER A 15 -9.71 27.94 28.51
N GLU A 16 -10.32 27.63 27.38
CA GLU A 16 -10.98 26.33 27.16
C GLU A 16 -10.01 25.26 26.69
N VAL A 17 -8.89 25.67 26.07
CA VAL A 17 -7.86 24.75 25.56
C VAL A 17 -7.16 24.02 26.71
N THR A 18 -6.86 24.68 27.82
CA THR A 18 -6.19 24.07 28.98
C THR A 18 -7.05 22.96 29.61
N ASN A 19 -8.36 23.16 29.68
CA ASN A 19 -9.33 22.17 30.18
C ASN A 19 -9.59 21.03 29.18
N ALA A 20 -9.44 21.31 27.89
CA ALA A 20 -9.55 20.28 26.85
C ALA A 20 -8.32 19.37 26.85
N LEU A 21 -7.12 19.94 26.97
CA LEU A 21 -5.84 19.21 26.99
C LEU A 21 -5.77 18.21 28.16
N SER A 22 -6.28 18.58 29.35
CA SER A 22 -6.30 17.69 30.51
C SER A 22 -7.27 16.50 30.36
N LYS A 23 -8.23 16.59 29.45
CA LYS A 23 -9.22 15.52 29.14
C LYS A 23 -8.82 14.68 27.93
N LEU A 24 -7.73 15.01 27.24
CA LEU A 24 -7.26 14.21 26.11
C LEU A 24 -6.67 12.91 26.63
N LYS A 25 -7.32 11.80 26.29
CA LYS A 25 -6.69 10.49 26.42
C LYS A 25 -5.50 10.46 25.46
N PRO A 26 -4.30 10.04 25.89
CA PRO A 26 -3.18 9.88 24.99
C PRO A 26 -3.59 8.95 23.86
N LEU A 27 -3.22 9.30 22.62
CA LEU A 27 -3.44 8.43 21.48
C LEU A 27 -2.77 7.09 21.79
N PRO A 28 -3.48 5.95 21.69
CA PRO A 28 -2.87 4.66 21.94
C PRO A 28 -1.68 4.51 21.00
N GLU A 29 -0.56 4.00 21.53
CA GLU A 29 0.62 3.75 20.72
C GLU A 29 0.25 2.83 19.55
N PRO A 30 0.72 3.13 18.33
CA PRO A 30 0.47 2.25 17.20
C PRO A 30 1.09 0.89 17.51
N LYS A 31 0.24 -0.11 17.72
CA LYS A 31 0.67 -1.51 17.86
C LYS A 31 1.39 -1.92 16.57
N ARG A 32 2.71 -1.80 16.56
CA ARG A 32 3.54 -2.42 15.54
C ARG A 32 3.45 -3.92 15.80
N SER A 33 2.82 -4.65 14.89
CA SER A 33 2.95 -6.09 14.91
C SER A 33 4.40 -6.41 14.56
N ASP A 34 5.17 -6.93 15.51
CA ASP A 34 6.54 -7.40 15.27
C ASP A 34 6.56 -8.58 14.29
N VAL A 35 5.41 -9.20 14.05
CA VAL A 35 5.21 -10.20 13.01
C VAL A 35 5.27 -9.52 11.64
N PRO A 36 6.25 -9.87 10.78
CA PRO A 36 6.30 -9.38 9.42
C PRO A 36 5.05 -9.89 8.68
N LYS A 37 4.22 -8.95 8.20
CA LYS A 37 3.07 -9.30 7.36
C LYS A 37 3.61 -9.91 6.07
N LEU A 38 3.23 -11.17 5.81
CA LEU A 38 3.57 -11.83 4.56
C LEU A 38 2.99 -11.04 3.39
N ASN A 39 3.80 -10.82 2.37
CA ASN A 39 3.32 -10.23 1.13
C ASN A 39 2.35 -11.23 0.46
N ILE A 40 1.32 -10.73 -0.24
CA ILE A 40 0.33 -11.55 -0.96
C ILE A 40 1.04 -12.55 -1.87
N PHE A 41 2.11 -12.12 -2.55
CA PHE A 41 2.94 -12.98 -3.38
C PHE A 41 3.51 -14.18 -2.60
N GLN A 42 4.08 -13.94 -1.41
CA GLN A 42 4.62 -15.00 -0.55
C GLN A 42 3.52 -15.95 -0.07
N MET A 43 2.33 -15.42 0.23
CA MET A 43 1.19 -16.25 0.59
C MET A 43 0.77 -17.16 -0.58
N LEU A 44 0.74 -16.64 -1.80
CA LEU A 44 0.37 -17.41 -2.99
C LEU A 44 1.42 -18.46 -3.36
N GLN A 45 2.71 -18.15 -3.22
CA GLN A 45 3.79 -19.13 -3.39
C GLN A 45 3.67 -20.27 -2.40
N LYS A 46 3.50 -19.98 -1.11
CA LYS A 46 3.28 -21.02 -0.08
C LYS A 46 2.06 -21.88 -0.39
N ARG A 47 0.98 -21.30 -0.90
CA ARG A 47 -0.22 -22.07 -1.32
C ARG A 47 0.06 -22.95 -2.53
N LYS A 48 0.86 -22.48 -3.49
CA LYS A 48 1.27 -23.28 -4.64
C LYS A 48 2.12 -24.47 -4.23
N GLU A 49 3.10 -24.25 -3.37
CA GLU A 49 3.95 -25.30 -2.81
C GLU A 49 3.13 -26.32 -2.01
N ALA A 50 2.17 -25.86 -1.20
CA ALA A 50 1.31 -26.73 -0.41
C ALA A 50 0.33 -27.57 -1.24
N MET A 51 -0.17 -27.04 -2.36
CA MET A 51 -1.14 -27.75 -3.22
C MET A 51 -0.48 -28.62 -4.30
N GLY A 52 0.79 -28.37 -4.65
CA GLY A 52 1.54 -29.18 -5.60
C GLY A 52 0.81 -29.36 -6.93
N GLU A 53 0.48 -30.61 -7.28
CA GLU A 53 -0.23 -31.00 -8.51
C GLU A 53 -1.69 -30.54 -8.57
N SER A 54 -2.31 -30.25 -7.43
CA SER A 54 -3.68 -29.73 -7.35
C SER A 54 -3.76 -28.21 -7.62
N TYR A 55 -2.60 -27.55 -7.79
CA TYR A 55 -2.60 -26.10 -8.01
C TYR A 55 -3.20 -25.75 -9.38
N PRO A 56 -4.15 -24.80 -9.46
CA PRO A 56 -4.80 -24.45 -10.72
C PRO A 56 -3.80 -23.96 -11.77
N PRO A 57 -3.76 -24.56 -12.98
CA PRO A 57 -2.78 -24.21 -14.02
C PRO A 57 -3.03 -22.81 -14.64
N ASN A 58 -4.23 -22.27 -14.46
CA ASN A 58 -4.62 -20.93 -14.91
C ASN A 58 -4.06 -19.81 -14.02
N LEU A 59 -3.57 -20.10 -12.81
CA LEU A 59 -2.99 -19.10 -11.92
C LEU A 59 -1.47 -19.08 -12.07
N ARG A 60 -0.95 -18.09 -12.81
CA ARG A 60 0.49 -17.84 -12.90
C ARG A 60 0.89 -16.78 -11.88
N ILE A 61 1.84 -17.12 -11.02
CA ILE A 61 2.41 -16.20 -10.03
C ILE A 61 3.67 -15.60 -10.65
N GLU A 62 3.58 -14.37 -11.15
CA GLU A 62 4.71 -13.63 -11.73
C GLU A 62 5.32 -12.64 -10.73
N LEU A 63 6.63 -12.42 -10.85
CA LEU A 63 7.34 -11.43 -10.05
C LEU A 63 6.96 -10.02 -10.52
N ALA A 64 6.83 -9.09 -9.57
CA ALA A 64 6.60 -7.70 -9.91
C ALA A 64 7.84 -7.12 -10.63
N LEU A 65 7.63 -6.60 -11.84
CA LEU A 65 8.69 -5.95 -12.61
C LEU A 65 9.15 -4.67 -11.93
N SER A 66 10.46 -4.57 -11.72
CA SER A 66 11.16 -3.47 -11.09
C SER A 66 11.72 -2.49 -12.13
N LYS A 67 12.19 -1.33 -11.68
CA LYS A 67 12.85 -0.35 -12.58
C LYS A 67 14.14 -0.90 -13.20
N HIS A 68 14.79 -1.86 -12.55
CA HIS A 68 16.03 -2.50 -13.00
C HIS A 68 15.80 -3.40 -14.21
N ASP A 69 14.62 -4.00 -14.31
CA ASP A 69 14.27 -4.91 -15.42
C ASP A 69 14.13 -4.16 -16.76
N PHE A 70 14.03 -2.83 -16.70
CA PHE A 70 14.00 -1.94 -17.85
C PHE A 70 15.31 -1.15 -18.02
N ARG A 71 16.45 -1.67 -17.57
CA ARG A 71 17.76 -1.05 -17.77
C ARG A 71 18.24 -1.32 -19.19
N GLY A 72 18.71 -0.29 -19.89
CA GLY A 72 19.18 -0.41 -21.28
C GLY A 72 18.07 -0.40 -22.35
N VAL A 73 16.80 -0.39 -21.93
CA VAL A 73 15.66 -0.26 -22.84
C VAL A 73 15.47 1.22 -23.21
N PRO A 74 15.32 1.57 -24.51
CA PRO A 74 14.99 2.91 -24.95
C PRO A 74 13.76 3.49 -24.23
N LEU A 75 13.71 4.81 -24.07
CA LEU A 75 12.67 5.48 -23.27
C LEU A 75 11.27 5.23 -23.84
N GLU A 76 11.12 5.24 -25.17
CA GLU A 76 9.84 5.04 -25.85
C GLU A 76 9.30 3.63 -25.66
N THR A 77 10.13 2.61 -25.85
CA THR A 77 9.76 1.21 -25.64
C THR A 77 9.48 0.93 -24.17
N LYS A 78 10.25 1.53 -23.25
CA LYS A 78 9.99 1.46 -21.81
C LYS A 78 8.64 2.06 -21.42
N ARG A 79 8.21 3.14 -22.08
CA ARG A 79 6.90 3.75 -21.85
C ARG A 79 5.78 2.82 -22.31
N GLN A 80 5.87 2.29 -23.53
CA GLN A 80 4.91 1.33 -24.08
C GLN A 80 4.78 0.08 -23.20
N LEU A 81 5.91 -0.50 -22.77
CA LEU A 81 5.91 -1.68 -21.90
C LEU A 81 5.21 -1.40 -20.57
N ARG A 82 5.44 -0.22 -19.96
CA ARG A 82 4.78 0.17 -18.70
C ARG A 82 3.29 0.41 -18.87
N GLU A 83 2.86 0.94 -20.01
CA GLU A 83 1.44 1.15 -20.32
C GLU A 83 0.75 -0.21 -20.46
N MET A 84 1.33 -1.16 -21.21
CA MET A 84 0.79 -2.53 -21.35
C MET A 84 0.70 -3.30 -20.01
N ILE A 85 1.63 -3.06 -19.09
CA ILE A 85 1.62 -3.70 -17.75
C ILE A 85 0.53 -3.09 -16.85
N LYS A 86 0.19 -1.82 -17.04
CA LYS A 86 -0.82 -1.11 -16.23
C LYS A 86 -2.26 -1.44 -16.60
N GLU A 87 -2.49 -1.91 -17.83
CA GLU A 87 -3.83 -2.22 -18.36
C GLU A 87 -4.36 -3.62 -17.98
N LYS A 88 -3.63 -4.36 -17.14
CA LYS A 88 -4.05 -5.66 -16.57
C LYS A 88 -4.35 -5.54 -15.08
#